data_AF-A0A923S4I0-F1
#
_entry.id   AF-A0A923S4I0-F1
#
_cell.length_a   1.000
_cell.length_b   1.000
_cell.length_c   1.000
_cell.angle_alpha   90.00
_cell.angle_beta   90.00
_cell.angle_gamma   90.00
#
_symmetry.space_group_name_H-M   'P 1'
#
loop_
_entity.id
_entity.type
_entity.pdbx_description
1 polymer ?
#
loop_
_entity_poly.entity_id
_entity_poly.type
_entity_poly.pdbx_seq_one_letter_code
_entity_poly.pdbx_strand_id
1 'polypeptide(L)'
;MGTGEDRFWQEVGNQLNPGWQIHLGPGGVQVPLASQDTFLYLFDTATMWITGGATLSSEMLRARRELQKLKMTPAQVAGLAAEPILECSQAQLTGDHPKVRLAMTAAVCSVTATGTWSAVMDRIGSPAGHWIWMVYRLQDGESLGRPVFSQGPRVFMQEPDLHRALRTALASDLGNPNSSVSQMVRKGGGAVLHPTLQQWLAESR
;
A
#
# COMPACT_ATOMS: atom_id res chain seq x y z
N MET A 1 28.09 6.91 -9.91
CA MET A 1 28.69 5.56 -9.77
C MET A 1 28.47 5.13 -8.33
N GLY A 2 27.68 4.09 -8.08
CA GLY A 2 27.44 3.59 -6.72
C GLY A 2 28.69 2.96 -6.12
N THR A 3 28.92 3.19 -4.85
CA THR A 3 30.07 2.65 -4.10
C THR A 3 29.92 1.14 -3.87
N GLY A 4 31.01 0.44 -3.51
CA GLY A 4 30.93 -0.98 -3.15
C GLY A 4 30.01 -1.25 -1.95
N GLU A 5 29.83 -0.27 -1.07
CA GLU A 5 28.91 -0.30 0.06
C GLU A 5 27.44 -0.29 -0.39
N ASP A 6 27.09 0.52 -1.41
CA ASP A 6 25.73 0.54 -1.96
C ASP A 6 25.33 -0.83 -2.50
N ARG A 7 26.27 -1.53 -3.17
CA ARG A 7 26.05 -2.89 -3.68
C ARG A 7 25.89 -3.90 -2.54
N PHE A 8 26.74 -3.82 -1.51
CA PHE A 8 26.63 -4.70 -0.34
C PHE A 8 25.26 -4.56 0.34
N TRP A 9 24.79 -3.33 0.59
CA TRP A 9 23.49 -3.12 1.22
C TRP A 9 22.31 -3.50 0.33
N GLN A 10 22.44 -3.34 -1.00
CA GLN A 10 21.45 -3.86 -1.95
C GLN A 10 21.39 -5.39 -1.89
N GLU A 11 22.54 -6.08 -1.87
CA GLU A 11 22.60 -7.55 -1.77
C GLU A 11 22.01 -8.06 -0.45
N VAL A 12 22.36 -7.43 0.69
CA VAL A 12 21.76 -7.74 2.00
C VAL A 12 20.24 -7.48 1.99
N GLY A 13 19.80 -6.36 1.42
CA GLY A 13 18.38 -6.02 1.28
C GLY A 13 17.61 -7.06 0.47
N ASN A 14 18.17 -7.51 -0.65
CA ASN A 14 17.58 -8.53 -1.51
C ASN A 14 17.57 -9.92 -0.86
N GLN A 15 18.60 -10.27 -0.08
CA GLN A 15 18.64 -11.55 0.67
C GLN A 15 17.58 -11.59 1.78
N LEU A 16 17.38 -10.47 2.48
CA LEU A 16 16.36 -10.37 3.53
C LEU A 16 14.92 -10.33 2.97
N ASN A 17 14.76 -9.90 1.71
CA ASN A 17 13.47 -9.70 1.08
C ASN A 17 13.46 -10.31 -0.34
N PRO A 18 13.58 -11.65 -0.46
CA PRO A 18 13.63 -12.29 -1.77
C PRO A 18 12.33 -12.01 -2.54
N GLY A 19 12.47 -11.72 -3.84
CA GLY A 19 11.37 -11.32 -4.72
C GLY A 19 11.10 -9.81 -4.78
N TRP A 20 11.70 -9.01 -3.89
CA TRP A 20 11.61 -7.55 -3.94
C TRP A 20 12.79 -6.92 -4.68
N GLN A 21 12.51 -5.90 -5.49
CA GLN A 21 13.52 -4.98 -6.00
C GLN A 21 13.71 -3.85 -4.98
N ILE A 22 14.73 -3.96 -4.12
CA ILE A 22 15.00 -2.98 -3.06
C ILE A 22 15.86 -1.84 -3.60
N HIS A 23 15.37 -0.61 -3.46
CA HIS A 23 16.09 0.60 -3.83
C HIS A 23 16.31 1.49 -2.60
N LEU A 24 17.56 1.87 -2.35
CA LEU A 24 17.94 2.85 -1.33
C LEU A 24 18.00 4.23 -2.01
N GLY A 25 17.02 5.08 -1.74
CA GLY A 25 16.94 6.40 -2.37
C GLY A 25 18.05 7.35 -1.86
N PRO A 26 18.68 8.15 -2.73
CA PRO A 26 19.58 9.21 -2.29
C PRO A 26 18.77 10.39 -1.72
N GLY A 27 19.06 10.82 -0.49
CA GLY A 27 18.63 12.13 0.02
C GLY A 27 17.40 12.18 0.94
N GLY A 28 17.13 11.15 1.75
CA GLY A 28 16.22 11.23 2.90
C GLY A 28 16.97 11.29 4.23
N VAL A 29 16.26 11.57 5.34
CA VAL A 29 16.79 11.34 6.70
C VAL A 29 17.39 9.93 6.70
N GLN A 30 18.70 9.81 6.93
CA GLN A 30 19.42 8.54 6.95
C GLN A 30 19.01 7.74 8.19
N VAL A 31 17.80 7.20 8.14
CA VAL A 31 17.27 6.27 9.13
C VAL A 31 17.71 4.88 8.67
N PRO A 32 18.47 4.12 9.49
CA PRO A 32 18.90 2.78 9.14
C PRO A 32 17.71 1.91 8.70
N LEU A 33 17.88 1.09 7.66
CA LEU A 33 16.85 0.16 7.20
C LEU A 33 16.33 -0.71 8.35
N ALA A 34 17.22 -1.09 9.27
CA ALA A 34 16.91 -1.87 10.48
C ALA A 34 15.98 -1.17 11.48
N SER A 35 15.86 0.16 11.41
CA SER A 35 14.96 0.91 12.28
C SER A 35 13.58 1.15 11.68
N GLN A 36 13.37 0.80 10.41
CA GLN A 36 12.05 0.85 9.78
C GLN A 36 11.14 -0.21 10.44
N ASP A 37 9.93 0.20 10.81
CA ASP A 37 8.96 -0.66 11.50
C ASP A 37 7.58 -0.65 10.83
N THR A 38 7.42 0.16 9.79
CA THR A 38 6.18 0.29 9.02
C THR A 38 6.49 0.04 7.54
N PHE A 39 5.82 -0.94 6.97
CA PHE A 39 5.99 -1.36 5.57
C PHE A 39 4.70 -1.05 4.82
N LEU A 40 4.81 -0.29 3.73
CA LEU A 40 3.69 0.13 2.90
C LEU A 40 3.79 -0.53 1.53
N TYR A 41 2.70 -1.12 1.07
CA TYR A 41 2.56 -1.72 -0.24
C TYR A 41 1.48 -0.98 -1.01
N LEU A 42 1.73 -0.65 -2.27
CA LEU A 42 0.72 -0.08 -3.17
C LEU A 42 0.32 -1.17 -4.17
N PHE A 43 -0.97 -1.38 -4.35
CA PHE A 43 -1.49 -2.44 -5.19
C PHE A 43 -2.64 -1.97 -6.07
N ASP A 44 -2.51 -2.16 -7.38
CA ASP A 44 -3.59 -1.93 -8.34
C ASP A 44 -4.21 -3.27 -8.77
N THR A 45 -5.49 -3.47 -8.45
CA THR A 45 -6.18 -4.72 -8.71
C THR A 45 -6.39 -5.00 -10.19
N ALA A 46 -6.38 -3.97 -11.04
CA ALA A 46 -6.63 -4.13 -12.47
C ALA A 46 -5.41 -4.66 -13.22
N THR A 47 -4.20 -4.31 -12.76
CA THR A 47 -2.94 -4.60 -13.46
C THR A 47 -2.03 -5.58 -12.72
N MET A 48 -2.35 -5.93 -11.46
CA MET A 48 -1.43 -6.62 -10.54
C MET A 48 -0.15 -5.83 -10.22
N TRP A 49 -0.09 -4.55 -10.60
CA TRP A 49 1.08 -3.74 -10.28
C TRP A 49 1.22 -3.59 -8.77
N ILE A 50 2.43 -3.84 -8.29
CA ILE A 50 2.77 -3.79 -6.87
C ILE A 50 4.12 -3.12 -6.65
N THR A 51 4.19 -2.31 -5.61
CA THR A 51 5.43 -1.71 -5.14
C THR A 51 5.41 -1.59 -3.63
N GLY A 52 6.60 -1.52 -3.03
CA GLY A 52 6.81 -1.55 -1.59
C GLY A 52 7.73 -0.43 -1.13
N GLY A 53 7.45 0.11 0.04
CA GLY A 53 8.25 1.13 0.72
C GLY A 53 8.25 0.87 2.22
N ALA A 54 9.28 1.38 2.91
CA ALA A 54 9.38 1.29 4.35
C ALA A 54 9.52 2.69 4.95
N THR A 55 8.94 2.88 6.12
CA THR A 55 8.99 4.13 6.88
C THR A 55 8.94 3.85 8.39
N LEU A 56 9.11 4.90 9.17
CA LEU A 56 8.93 4.86 10.61
C LEU A 56 7.47 5.12 10.97
N SER A 57 7.00 4.45 12.02
CA SER A 57 5.74 4.74 12.70
C SER A 57 5.61 6.22 13.05
N SER A 58 6.72 6.86 13.45
CA SER A 58 6.76 8.28 13.78
C SER A 58 6.45 9.18 12.58
N GLU A 59 6.84 8.78 11.36
CA GLU A 59 6.54 9.53 10.13
C GLU A 59 5.07 9.38 9.74
N MET A 60 4.46 8.20 9.92
CA MET A 60 3.01 8.03 9.75
C MET A 60 2.22 8.93 10.71
N LEU A 61 2.64 8.96 11.99
CA LEU A 61 2.03 9.82 13.01
C LEU A 61 2.24 11.31 12.69
N ARG A 62 3.41 11.68 12.16
CA ARG A 62 3.69 13.03 11.70
C ARG A 62 2.79 13.42 10.54
N ALA A 63 2.66 12.58 9.51
CA ALA A 63 1.78 12.81 8.37
C ALA A 63 0.33 13.05 8.83
N ARG A 64 -0.18 12.23 9.76
CA ARG A 64 -1.51 12.43 10.37
C ARG A 64 -1.65 13.80 11.03
N ARG A 65 -0.66 14.22 11.84
CA ARG A 65 -0.68 15.53 12.50
C ARG A 65 -0.65 16.68 11.51
N GLU A 66 0.16 16.60 10.46
CA GLU A 66 0.22 17.65 9.44
C GLU A 66 -1.10 17.73 8.65
N LEU A 67 -1.69 16.60 8.28
CA LEU A 67 -3.00 16.57 7.61
C LEU A 67 -4.11 17.20 8.46
N GLN A 68 -4.11 16.96 9.77
CA GLN A 68 -5.08 17.58 10.69
C GLN A 68 -4.97 19.11 10.70
N LYS A 69 -3.78 19.68 10.48
CA LYS A 69 -3.59 21.14 10.38
C LYS A 69 -4.16 21.72 9.08
N LEU A 70 -4.17 20.93 8.00
CA LEU A 70 -4.64 21.36 6.68
C LEU A 70 -6.17 21.44 6.56
N LYS A 71 -6.92 21.04 7.61
CA LYS A 71 -8.40 21.08 7.66
C LYS A 71 -9.09 20.42 6.46
N MET A 72 -8.43 19.48 5.80
CA MET A 72 -9.03 18.69 4.72
C MET A 72 -10.01 17.68 5.29
N THR A 73 -11.06 17.34 4.52
CA THR A 73 -11.97 16.28 4.94
C THR A 73 -11.28 14.92 4.81
N PRO A 74 -11.58 13.94 5.69
CA PRO A 74 -11.02 12.59 5.58
C PRO A 74 -11.27 11.94 4.22
N ALA A 75 -12.43 12.21 3.60
CA ALA A 75 -12.77 11.70 2.27
C ALA A 75 -11.83 12.24 1.18
N GLN A 76 -11.52 13.54 1.20
CA GLN A 76 -10.57 14.16 0.26
C GLN A 76 -9.17 13.56 0.43
N VAL A 77 -8.72 13.38 1.68
CA VAL A 77 -7.38 12.84 1.97
C VAL A 77 -7.28 11.36 1.59
N ALA A 78 -8.34 10.57 1.85
CA ALA A 78 -8.38 9.16 1.48
C ALA A 78 -8.32 8.94 -0.04
N GLY A 79 -8.79 9.90 -0.84
CA GLY A 79 -8.72 9.84 -2.31
C GLY A 79 -7.36 10.18 -2.92
N LEU A 80 -6.45 10.85 -2.18
CA LEU A 80 -5.19 11.38 -2.73
C LEU A 80 -4.27 10.32 -3.35
N ALA A 81 -4.29 9.10 -2.81
CA ALA A 81 -3.40 8.05 -3.26
C ALA A 81 -3.80 7.41 -4.59
N ALA A 82 -5.08 7.48 -4.99
CA ALA A 82 -5.59 6.67 -6.09
C ALA A 82 -4.94 7.06 -7.44
N GLU A 83 -5.02 8.33 -7.82
CA GLU A 83 -4.50 8.80 -9.11
C GLU A 83 -2.97 8.58 -9.28
N PRO A 84 -2.10 8.96 -8.33
CA PRO A 84 -0.66 8.67 -8.44
C PRO A 84 -0.34 7.18 -8.58
N ILE A 85 -1.10 6.31 -7.90
CA ILE A 85 -0.92 4.85 -8.01
C ILE A 85 -1.35 4.35 -9.38
N LEU A 86 -2.49 4.82 -9.89
CA LEU A 86 -2.99 4.43 -11.21
C LEU A 86 -2.04 4.87 -12.32
N GLU A 87 -1.46 6.07 -12.22
CA GLU A 87 -0.41 6.53 -13.13
C GLU A 87 0.83 5.64 -13.09
N CYS A 88 1.34 5.33 -11.89
CA CYS A 88 2.52 4.49 -11.73
C CYS A 88 2.28 3.06 -12.26
N SER A 89 1.09 2.52 -11.98
CA SER A 89 0.64 1.23 -12.46
C SER A 89 0.51 1.19 -13.99
N GLN A 90 -0.11 2.20 -14.61
CA GLN A 90 -0.25 2.25 -16.07
C GLN A 90 1.11 2.35 -16.78
N ALA A 91 2.05 3.09 -16.21
CA ALA A 91 3.40 3.22 -16.75
C ALA A 91 4.36 2.10 -16.29
N GLN A 92 3.89 1.14 -15.48
CA GLN A 92 4.69 0.04 -14.93
C GLN A 92 5.99 0.52 -14.27
N LEU A 93 5.89 1.59 -13.48
CA LEU A 93 7.05 2.23 -12.86
C LEU A 93 7.63 1.37 -11.73
N THR A 94 8.95 1.38 -11.62
CA THR A 94 9.72 0.71 -10.56
C THR A 94 9.80 1.57 -9.30
N GLY A 95 10.13 0.93 -8.16
CA GLY A 95 10.10 1.56 -6.84
C GLY A 95 11.01 2.78 -6.65
N ASP A 96 12.09 2.90 -7.44
CA ASP A 96 13.02 4.02 -7.42
C ASP A 96 12.52 5.27 -8.16
N HIS A 97 11.47 5.12 -8.98
CA HIS A 97 10.97 6.22 -9.78
C HIS A 97 10.38 7.34 -8.89
N PRO A 98 10.67 8.63 -9.14
CA PRO A 98 10.18 9.74 -8.31
C PRO A 98 8.66 9.78 -8.15
N LYS A 99 7.90 9.40 -9.20
CA LYS A 99 6.43 9.27 -9.13
C LYS A 99 5.96 8.21 -8.14
N VAL A 100 6.71 7.11 -7.98
CA VAL A 100 6.37 6.08 -6.99
C VAL A 100 6.58 6.61 -5.58
N ARG A 101 7.60 7.44 -5.34
CA ARG A 101 7.77 8.14 -4.04
C ARG A 101 6.60 9.07 -3.72
N LEU A 102 6.09 9.78 -4.73
CA LEU A 102 4.89 10.61 -4.58
C LEU A 102 3.67 9.74 -4.25
N ALA A 103 3.47 8.63 -4.96
CA ALA A 103 2.39 7.69 -4.69
C ALA A 103 2.47 7.11 -3.27
N MET A 104 3.66 6.76 -2.79
CA MET A 104 3.89 6.31 -1.41
C MET A 104 3.51 7.38 -0.39
N THR A 105 3.92 8.63 -0.63
CA THR A 105 3.60 9.75 0.25
C THR A 105 2.10 10.01 0.30
N ALA A 106 1.44 10.00 -0.85
CA ALA A 106 -0.02 10.13 -0.94
C ALA A 106 -0.72 8.97 -0.23
N ALA A 107 -0.24 7.74 -0.37
CA ALA A 107 -0.77 6.57 0.33
C ALA A 107 -0.59 6.64 1.84
N VAL A 108 0.56 7.09 2.37
CA VAL A 108 0.73 7.36 3.80
C VAL A 108 -0.34 8.33 4.30
N CYS A 109 -0.52 9.44 3.59
CA CYS A 109 -1.54 10.42 3.91
C CYS A 109 -2.96 9.80 3.91
N SER A 110 -3.33 9.11 2.83
CA SER A 110 -4.63 8.47 2.68
C SER A 110 -4.89 7.41 3.74
N VAL A 111 -3.92 6.54 4.04
CA VAL A 111 -3.99 5.53 5.12
C VAL A 111 -4.37 6.20 6.43
N THR A 112 -3.64 7.26 6.82
CA THR A 112 -3.80 7.90 8.14
C THR A 112 -5.14 8.61 8.33
N ALA A 113 -5.88 8.86 7.24
CA ALA A 113 -7.20 9.48 7.23
C ALA A 113 -8.37 8.47 7.26
N THR A 114 -8.09 7.16 7.20
CA THR A 114 -9.13 6.13 7.10
C THR A 114 -9.66 5.65 8.46
N GLY A 115 -10.85 5.04 8.45
CA GLY A 115 -11.39 4.33 9.61
C GLY A 115 -10.55 3.11 10.01
N THR A 116 -9.88 2.44 9.06
CA THR A 116 -8.96 1.33 9.37
C THR A 116 -7.77 1.80 10.18
N TRP A 117 -7.21 2.98 9.89
CA TRP A 117 -6.17 3.56 10.73
C TRP A 117 -6.66 3.76 12.17
N SER A 118 -7.83 4.37 12.36
CA SER A 118 -8.39 4.57 13.71
C SER A 118 -8.55 3.24 14.43
N ALA A 119 -9.13 2.23 13.78
CA ALA A 119 -9.29 0.90 14.36
C ALA A 119 -7.96 0.24 14.76
N VAL A 120 -6.90 0.41 13.94
CA VAL A 120 -5.56 -0.09 14.25
C VAL A 120 -4.97 0.64 15.45
N MET A 121 -5.04 1.98 15.46
CA MET A 121 -4.53 2.77 16.59
C MET A 121 -5.28 2.47 17.89
N ASP A 122 -6.60 2.28 17.84
CA ASP A 122 -7.41 1.98 19.03
C ASP A 122 -7.13 0.57 19.58
N ARG A 123 -6.93 -0.41 18.70
CA ARG A 123 -6.71 -1.82 19.09
C ARG A 123 -5.26 -2.13 19.45
N ILE A 124 -4.31 -1.56 18.72
CA ILE A 124 -2.88 -1.92 18.79
C ILE A 124 -2.05 -0.81 19.43
N GLY A 125 -2.47 0.45 19.32
CA GLY A 125 -1.73 1.60 19.85
C GLY A 125 -0.53 2.03 19.00
N SER A 126 -0.28 1.39 17.86
CA SER A 126 0.87 1.67 16.99
C SER A 126 0.55 1.41 15.52
N PRO A 127 1.08 2.21 14.58
CA PRO A 127 0.97 1.94 13.16
C PRO A 127 2.04 0.97 12.64
N ALA A 128 2.97 0.52 13.48
CA ALA A 128 4.01 -0.44 13.11
C ALA A 128 3.39 -1.74 12.57
N GLY A 129 3.90 -2.23 11.45
CA GLY A 129 3.38 -3.39 10.75
C GLY A 129 3.31 -3.19 9.24
N HIS A 130 2.38 -3.90 8.60
CA HIS A 130 2.23 -3.95 7.15
C HIS A 130 0.94 -3.29 6.72
N TRP A 131 1.05 -2.22 5.94
CA TRP A 131 -0.05 -1.50 5.33
C TRP A 131 -0.09 -1.77 3.83
N ILE A 132 -1.23 -2.18 3.29
CA ILE A 132 -1.42 -2.34 1.84
C ILE A 132 -2.48 -1.33 1.41
N TRP A 133 -2.12 -0.37 0.57
CA TRP A 133 -3.10 0.46 -0.11
C TRP A 133 -3.55 -0.23 -1.40
N MET A 134 -4.77 -0.77 -1.39
CA MET A 134 -5.38 -1.41 -2.54
C MET A 134 -6.23 -0.39 -3.32
N VAL A 135 -6.07 -0.34 -4.63
CA VAL A 135 -6.87 0.49 -5.52
C VAL A 135 -7.67 -0.39 -6.46
N TYR A 136 -8.99 -0.20 -6.44
CA TYR A 136 -9.93 -0.76 -7.41
C TYR A 136 -10.23 0.28 -8.48
N ARG A 137 -10.09 -0.11 -9.75
CA ARG A 137 -10.65 0.65 -10.89
C ARG A 137 -12.09 0.20 -11.09
N LEU A 138 -13.04 1.12 -11.10
CA LEU A 138 -14.46 0.82 -11.25
C LEU A 138 -14.87 0.93 -12.74
N GLN A 139 -15.96 0.26 -13.13
CA GLN A 139 -16.43 0.25 -14.52
C GLN A 139 -16.98 1.61 -14.98
N ASP A 140 -17.43 2.44 -14.05
CA ASP A 140 -17.85 3.83 -14.31
C ASP A 140 -16.68 4.80 -14.52
N GLY A 141 -15.43 4.32 -14.42
CA GLY A 141 -14.22 5.11 -14.58
C GLY A 141 -13.70 5.74 -13.29
N GLU A 142 -14.44 5.64 -12.17
CA GLU A 142 -13.95 6.06 -10.87
C GLU A 142 -12.94 5.06 -10.28
N SER A 143 -12.31 5.45 -9.16
CA SER A 143 -11.39 4.60 -8.44
C SER A 143 -11.70 4.59 -6.95
N LEU A 144 -11.48 3.44 -6.32
CA LEU A 144 -11.69 3.23 -4.90
C LEU A 144 -10.41 2.73 -4.26
N GLY A 145 -9.81 3.56 -3.41
CA GLY A 145 -8.64 3.20 -2.60
C GLY A 145 -9.06 2.78 -1.20
N ARG A 146 -8.43 1.73 -0.64
CA ARG A 146 -8.67 1.31 0.74
C ARG A 146 -7.44 0.63 1.39
N PRO A 147 -7.19 0.83 2.70
CA PRO A 147 -5.98 0.32 3.36
C PRO A 147 -6.16 -1.01 4.10
N VAL A 148 -5.45 -2.07 3.74
CA VAL A 148 -5.34 -3.30 4.55
C VAL A 148 -4.23 -3.12 5.58
N PHE A 149 -4.42 -3.68 6.77
CA PHE A 149 -3.37 -3.75 7.77
C PHE A 149 -3.16 -5.19 8.23
N SER A 150 -1.90 -5.55 8.44
CA SER A 150 -1.50 -6.80 9.07
C SER A 150 -0.33 -6.57 10.03
N GLN A 151 -0.37 -7.22 11.18
CA GLN A 151 0.81 -7.31 12.04
C GLN A 151 1.74 -8.39 11.49
N GLY A 152 3.05 -8.19 11.65
CA GLY A 152 4.04 -9.15 11.20
C GLY A 152 5.46 -8.76 11.59
N PRO A 153 6.45 -9.56 11.14
CA PRO A 153 7.86 -9.28 11.35
C PRO A 153 8.28 -7.93 10.77
N ARG A 154 9.36 -7.33 11.30
CA ARG A 154 9.91 -6.05 10.81
C ARG A 154 10.78 -6.23 9.55
N VAL A 155 10.21 -6.84 8.52
CA VAL A 155 10.79 -7.03 7.18
C VAL A 155 9.68 -6.93 6.13
N PHE A 156 9.98 -6.76 4.85
CA PHE A 156 8.91 -6.84 3.85
C PHE A 156 8.26 -8.23 3.88
N MET A 157 6.96 -8.26 3.62
CA MET A 157 6.21 -9.49 3.43
C MET A 157 6.81 -10.24 2.26
N GLN A 158 7.04 -11.52 2.48
CA GLN A 158 7.37 -12.43 1.39
C GLN A 158 6.18 -12.50 0.42
N GLU A 159 6.47 -12.70 -0.86
CA GLU A 159 5.45 -12.73 -1.90
C GLU A 159 4.24 -13.65 -1.56
N PRO A 160 4.42 -14.89 -1.04
CA PRO A 160 3.29 -15.74 -0.69
C PRO A 160 2.40 -15.17 0.41
N ASP A 161 2.97 -14.48 1.40
CA ASP A 161 2.22 -13.88 2.51
C ASP A 161 1.47 -12.63 2.05
N LEU A 162 2.08 -11.84 1.17
CA LEU A 162 1.46 -10.69 0.54
C LEU A 162 0.28 -11.09 -0.35
N HIS A 163 0.46 -12.12 -1.19
CA HIS A 163 -0.62 -12.69 -1.99
C HIS A 163 -1.75 -13.25 -1.12
N ARG A 164 -1.42 -13.89 0.02
CA ARG A 164 -2.42 -14.34 0.98
C ARG A 164 -3.20 -13.16 1.56
N ALA A 165 -2.52 -12.10 1.99
CA ALA A 165 -3.15 -10.90 2.54
C ALA A 165 -4.07 -10.21 1.52
N LEU A 166 -3.61 -10.07 0.27
CA LEU A 166 -4.39 -9.53 -0.84
C LEU A 166 -5.62 -10.39 -1.16
N ARG A 167 -5.47 -11.71 -1.19
CA ARG A 167 -6.59 -12.65 -1.42
C ARG A 167 -7.63 -12.55 -0.31
N THR A 168 -7.21 -12.52 0.95
CA THR A 168 -8.12 -12.36 2.09
C THR A 168 -8.85 -11.02 2.03
N ALA A 169 -8.15 -9.94 1.70
CA ALA A 169 -8.77 -8.62 1.52
C ALA A 169 -9.79 -8.62 0.39
N LEU A 170 -9.43 -9.15 -0.80
CA LEU A 170 -10.34 -9.27 -1.94
C LEU A 170 -11.59 -10.10 -1.63
N ALA A 171 -11.42 -11.25 -0.96
CA ALA A 171 -12.54 -12.10 -0.57
C ALA A 171 -13.45 -11.39 0.44
N SER A 172 -12.90 -10.64 1.39
CA SER A 172 -13.68 -9.84 2.33
C SER A 172 -14.42 -8.69 1.63
N ASP A 173 -13.72 -7.97 0.76
CA ASP A 173 -14.23 -6.78 0.09
C ASP A 173 -15.29 -7.10 -0.97
N LEU A 174 -15.13 -8.19 -1.72
CA LEU A 174 -16.01 -8.53 -2.84
C LEU A 174 -16.93 -9.73 -2.55
N GLY A 175 -16.56 -10.60 -1.62
CA GLY A 175 -17.37 -11.76 -1.22
C GLY A 175 -18.43 -11.44 -0.16
N ASN A 176 -18.26 -10.39 0.63
CA ASN A 176 -19.26 -9.96 1.61
C ASN A 176 -20.14 -8.82 1.07
N PRO A 177 -21.42 -9.07 0.72
CA PRO A 177 -22.31 -8.04 0.17
C PRO A 177 -22.65 -6.92 1.17
N ASN A 178 -22.34 -7.08 2.46
CA ASN A 178 -22.54 -6.06 3.48
C ASN A 178 -21.28 -5.21 3.73
N SER A 179 -20.15 -5.53 3.10
CA SER A 179 -18.97 -4.67 3.14
C SER A 179 -19.25 -3.34 2.45
N SER A 180 -18.81 -2.22 3.04
CA SER A 180 -18.88 -0.90 2.42
C SER A 180 -18.13 -0.86 1.09
N VAL A 181 -16.99 -1.56 0.99
CA VAL A 181 -16.22 -1.70 -0.25
C VAL A 181 -17.06 -2.42 -1.31
N SER A 182 -17.70 -3.55 -0.97
CA SER A 182 -18.59 -4.28 -1.89
C SER A 182 -19.73 -3.43 -2.43
N GLN A 183 -20.33 -2.60 -1.57
CA GLN A 183 -21.42 -1.71 -1.95
C GLN A 183 -20.92 -0.60 -2.89
N MET A 184 -19.78 0.02 -2.59
CA MET A 184 -19.18 1.05 -3.45
C MET A 184 -18.74 0.48 -4.80
N VAL A 185 -18.11 -0.69 -4.81
CA VAL A 185 -17.71 -1.38 -6.04
C VAL A 185 -18.92 -1.71 -6.91
N ARG A 186 -20.00 -2.23 -6.34
CA ARG A 186 -21.24 -2.50 -7.09
C ARG A 186 -21.90 -1.23 -7.60
N LYS A 187 -21.89 -0.15 -6.81
CA LYS A 187 -22.42 1.15 -7.24
C LYS A 187 -21.68 1.67 -8.48
N GLY A 188 -20.36 1.47 -8.56
CA GLY A 188 -19.55 1.82 -9.73
C GLY A 188 -19.54 0.78 -10.85
N GLY A 189 -20.53 -0.13 -10.91
CA GLY A 189 -20.67 -1.13 -11.97
C GLY A 189 -19.77 -2.37 -11.82
N GLY A 190 -19.00 -2.47 -10.75
CA GLY A 190 -18.05 -3.56 -10.50
C GLY A 190 -16.59 -3.11 -10.61
N ALA A 191 -15.68 -3.94 -10.13
CA ALA A 191 -14.25 -3.69 -10.20
C ALA A 191 -13.64 -4.34 -11.45
N VAL A 192 -12.73 -3.62 -12.12
CA VAL A 192 -11.84 -4.19 -13.12
C VAL A 192 -10.74 -4.93 -12.39
N LEU A 193 -10.67 -6.24 -12.62
CA LEU A 193 -9.73 -7.14 -11.96
C LEU A 193 -8.84 -7.80 -12.99
N HIS A 194 -7.54 -7.89 -12.68
CA HIS A 194 -6.60 -8.73 -13.43
C HIS A 194 -7.07 -10.20 -13.42
N PRO A 195 -6.88 -10.98 -14.51
CA PRO A 195 -7.32 -12.38 -14.59
C PRO A 195 -6.90 -13.26 -13.41
N THR A 196 -5.68 -13.09 -12.90
CA THR A 196 -5.19 -13.81 -11.71
C THR A 196 -6.06 -13.58 -10.47
N LEU A 197 -6.54 -12.36 -10.25
CA LEU A 197 -7.41 -12.06 -9.11
C LEU A 197 -8.81 -12.62 -9.29
N GLN A 198 -9.31 -12.66 -10.54
CA GLN A 198 -10.58 -13.30 -10.86
C GLN A 198 -10.52 -14.80 -10.54
N GLN A 199 -9.40 -15.45 -10.86
CA GLN A 199 -9.17 -16.85 -10.50
C GLN A 199 -9.14 -17.06 -8.98
N TRP A 200 -8.43 -16.21 -8.23
CA TRP A 200 -8.42 -16.30 -6.75
C TRP A 200 -9.82 -16.21 -6.14
N LEU A 201 -10.68 -15.36 -6.69
CA LEU A 201 -12.06 -15.22 -6.22
C LEU A 201 -12.92 -16.44 -6.60
N ALA A 202 -12.69 -17.04 -7.76
CA ALA A 202 -13.39 -18.25 -8.18
C ALA A 202 -13.05 -19.47 -7.30
N GLU A 203 -11.79 -19.58 -6.87
CA GLU A 203 -11.31 -20.67 -5.99
C GLU A 203 -11.74 -20.49 -4.51
N SER A 204 -12.26 -19.31 -4.15
CA SER A 204 -12.68 -18.98 -2.78
C SER A 204 -14.19 -19.15 -2.54
N ARG A 205 -14.94 -19.63 -3.53
CA ARG A 205 -16.39 -19.89 -3.47
C ARG A 205 -16.67 -21.38 -3.37
#